data_AF-A0A833G240-F1
#
_entry.id   AF-A0A833G240-F1
#
_cell.length_a   1.000
_cell.length_b   1.000
_cell.length_c   1.000
_cell.angle_alpha   90.00
_cell.angle_beta   90.00
_cell.angle_gamma   90.00
#
_symmetry.space_group_name_H-M   'P 1'
#
loop_
_entity.id
_entity.type
_entity.pdbx_description
1 polymer ?
#
loop_
_entity_poly.entity_id
_entity_poly.type
_entity_poly.pdbx_seq_one_letter_code
_entity_poly.pdbx_strand_id
1 'polypeptide(L)' 'MSKERIYLFDTTLRDGQQTPGVDFSVEDKIVIARMLDEFGFDYVEG' A
#
# COMPACT_ATOMS: atom_id res chain seq x y z
N MET A 1 28.79 -11.63 4.56
CA MET A 1 28.14 -10.30 4.71
C MET A 1 26.75 -10.52 5.26
N SER A 2 26.36 -9.83 6.33
CA SER A 2 24.96 -9.81 6.78
C SER A 2 24.12 -9.11 5.71
N LYS A 3 23.00 -9.72 5.30
CA LYS A 3 22.06 -9.05 4.39
C LYS A 3 21.47 -7.85 5.09
N GLU A 4 21.52 -6.69 4.45
CA GLU A 4 20.81 -5.49 4.88
C GLU A 4 19.31 -5.72 4.72
N ARG A 5 18.50 -5.30 5.71
CA ARG A 5 17.04 -5.43 5.64
C ARG A 5 16.51 -4.35 4.69
N ILE A 6 15.78 -4.78 3.67
CA ILE A 6 15.03 -3.89 2.79
C ILE A 6 13.65 -3.68 3.41
N TYR A 7 13.18 -2.44 3.39
CA TYR A 7 11.83 -2.09 3.81
C TYR A 7 10.99 -1.76 2.57
N LEU A 8 9.76 -2.26 2.54
CA LEU A 8 8.79 -1.98 1.49
C LEU A 8 7.78 -0.95 1.99
N PHE A 9 7.66 0.16 1.26
CA PHE A 9 6.74 1.25 1.53
C PHE A 9 5.80 1.40 0.34
N ASP A 10 4.51 1.14 0.55
CA ASP A 10 3.48 1.25 -0.49
C ASP A 10 2.77 2.61 -0.43
N THR A 11 2.55 3.24 -1.59
CA THR A 11 1.82 4.52 -1.73
C THR A 11 0.51 4.39 -2.48
N THR A 12 0.01 3.17 -2.68
CA THR A 12 -1.16 2.88 -3.52
C THR A 12 -2.41 3.61 -3.01
N LEU A 13 -2.66 3.63 -1.71
CA LEU A 13 -3.87 4.23 -1.15
C LEU A 13 -3.85 5.76 -1.11
N ARG A 14 -2.67 6.39 -1.15
CA ARG A 14 -2.52 7.85 -1.20
C ARG A 14 -2.27 8.37 -2.61
N ASP A 15 -1.13 8.05 -3.20
CA ASP A 15 -0.73 8.52 -4.54
C ASP A 15 -1.64 7.94 -5.62
N GLY A 16 -2.00 6.66 -5.47
CA GLY A 16 -2.94 6.01 -6.39
C GLY A 16 -4.30 6.72 -6.39
N GLN A 17 -4.83 7.11 -5.23
CA GLN A 17 -6.09 7.85 -5.16
C GLN A 17 -5.99 9.28 -5.70
N GLN A 18 -4.82 9.91 -5.63
CA GLN A 18 -4.61 11.25 -6.21
C GLN A 18 -4.51 11.21 -7.75
N THR A 19 -4.44 10.03 -8.35
CA THR A 19 -4.42 9.88 -9.80
C THR A 19 -5.78 10.26 -10.40
N PRO A 20 -5.83 11.15 -11.42
CA PRO A 20 -7.08 11.55 -12.05
C PRO A 20 -7.89 10.36 -12.57
N GLY A 21 -9.16 10.29 -12.14
CA GLY A 21 -10.06 9.21 -12.53
C GLY A 21 -9.97 7.95 -11.66
N VAL A 22 -9.14 7.95 -10.61
CA VAL A 22 -9.14 6.92 -9.57
C VAL A 22 -9.95 7.42 -8.38
N ASP A 23 -10.88 6.59 -7.91
CA ASP A 23 -11.63 6.83 -6.68
C ASP A 23 -11.81 5.49 -5.97
N PHE A 24 -11.28 5.38 -4.75
CA PHE A 24 -11.39 4.17 -3.94
C PHE A 24 -12.49 4.38 -2.89
N SER A 25 -13.48 3.49 -2.89
CA SER A 25 -14.42 3.42 -1.78
C SER A 25 -13.72 3.02 -0.48
N VAL A 26 -14.38 3.20 0.65
CA VAL A 26 -13.85 2.74 1.95
C VAL A 26 -13.63 1.23 1.92
N GLU A 27 -14.53 0.49 1.30
CA GLU A 27 -14.45 -0.95 1.12
C GLU A 27 -13.23 -1.34 0.27
N ASP A 28 -12.97 -0.64 -0.84
CA ASP A 28 -11.78 -0.88 -1.68
C ASP A 28 -10.50 -0.68 -0.89
N LYS A 29 -10.42 0.40 -0.10
CA LYS A 29 -9.25 0.69 0.74
C LYS A 29 -8.98 -0.41 1.75
N ILE A 30 -10.03 -0.95 2.39
CA ILE A 30 -9.90 -2.04 3.35
C ILE A 30 -9.38 -3.31 2.66
N VAL A 31 -9.88 -3.62 1.47
CA VAL A 31 -9.43 -4.78 0.68
C VAL A 31 -7.97 -4.63 0.28
N ILE A 32 -7.60 -3.48 -0.29
CA ILE A 32 -6.22 -3.19 -0.72
C ILE A 32 -5.26 -3.21 0.46
N ALA A 33 -5.60 -2.57 1.59
CA ALA A 33 -4.77 -2.57 2.79
C ALA A 33 -4.50 -3.99 3.32
N ARG A 34 -5.53 -4.85 3.34
CA ARG A 34 -5.38 -6.26 3.74
C ARG A 34 -4.50 -7.04 2.78
N MET A 35 -4.63 -6.80 1.47
CA MET A 35 -3.79 -7.45 0.46
C MET A 35 -2.32 -7.04 0.62
N LEU A 36 -2.03 -5.77 0.89
CA LEU A 36 -0.67 -5.27 1.11
C LEU A 36 -0.05 -5.83 2.39
N ASP A 37 -0.84 -5.95 3.46
CA ASP A 37 -0.44 -6.60 4.71
C ASP A 37 -0.12 -8.09 4.49
N GLU A 38 -0.97 -8.83 3.78
CA GLU A 38 -0.74 -10.24 3.43
C GLU A 38 0.51 -10.42 2.55
N PHE A 39 0.80 -9.47 1.67
CA PHE A 39 2.03 -9.45 0.87
C PHE A 39 3.29 -9.17 1.67
N GLY A 40 3.16 -8.66 2.89
CA GLY A 40 4.28 -8.35 3.78
C GLY A 40 4.94 -7.01 3.53
N PHE A 41 4.20 -6.01 3.05
CA PHE A 41 4.70 -4.63 3.04
C PHE A 41 4.94 -4.15 4.48
N ASP A 42 6.07 -3.47 4.72
CA ASP A 42 6.38 -2.95 6.05
C ASP A 42 5.54 -1.71 6.39
N TYR A 43 5.14 -0.93 5.38
CA TYR A 43 4.36 0.29 5.52
C TYR A 43 3.39 0.48 4.35
N VAL A 44 2.19 0.97 4.67
CA VAL A 44 1.17 1.36 3.68
C VAL A 44 0.76 2.81 3.95
N GLU A 45 0.86 3.67 2.95
CA GLU A 45 0.45 5.06 3.01
C GLU A 45 -0.98 5.22 2.49
N GLY A 46 -1.88 5.71 3.36
CA GLY A 46 -3.31 5.92 3.07
C GLY A 46 -3.76 7.37 3.09
#